data_AF-A0A1H2NK18-F1
#
_entry.id   AF-A0A1H2NK18-F1
#
_cell.length_a   1.000
_cell.length_b   1.000
_cell.length_c   1.000
_cell.angle_alpha   90.00
_cell.angle_beta   90.00
_cell.angle_gamma   90.00
#
_symmetry.space_group_name_H-M   'P 1'
#
loop_
_entity.id
_entity.type
_entity.pdbx_description
1 polymer ?
#
loop_
_entity_poly.entity_id
_entity_poly.type
_entity_poly.pdbx_seq_one_letter_code
_entity_poly.pdbx_strand_id
1 'polypeptide(L)' 'MKILIKALAKSQGSKWQVHLDRNTFTFRSEAEARAFANTLQSRIQAPHHFPESQQRAAG' A
#
# COMPACT_ATOMS: atom_id res chain seq x y z
N MET A 1 -0.78 -7.74 -7.66
CA MET A 1 -1.61 -6.63 -7.12
C MET A 1 -1.45 -5.41 -8.00
N LYS A 2 -2.55 -4.73 -8.35
CA LYS A 2 -2.53 -3.50 -9.16
C LYS A 2 -2.76 -2.29 -8.27
N ILE A 3 -1.77 -1.39 -8.22
CA ILE A 3 -1.87 -0.11 -7.52
C ILE A 3 -2.19 0.98 -8.55
N LEU A 4 -3.22 1.78 -8.33
CA LEU A 4 -3.58 2.91 -9.20
C LEU A 4 -3.67 4.19 -8.38
N ILE A 5 -3.05 5.26 -8.87
CA ILE A 5 -3.18 6.60 -8.29
C ILE A 5 -4.13 7.41 -9.16
N LYS A 6 -5.15 8.03 -8.54
CA LYS A 6 -6.15 8.86 -9.22
C LYS A 6 -6.35 10.17 -8.49
N ALA A 7 -6.39 11.28 -9.23
CA ALA A 7 -6.81 12.57 -8.69
C ALA A 7 -8.34 12.62 -8.57
N LEU A 8 -8.87 13.01 -7.41
CA LEU A 8 -10.27 13.39 -7.26
C LEU A 8 -10.41 14.87 -7.61
N ALA A 9 -10.59 15.16 -8.89
CA ALA A 9 -11.04 16.48 -9.31
C ALA A 9 -12.54 16.59 -8.98
N LYS A 10 -12.90 17.44 -7.99
CA LYS A 10 -14.22 18.12 -7.86
C LYS A 10 -14.50 18.86 -6.54
N SER A 11 -13.62 18.88 -5.54
CA SER A 11 -13.91 19.66 -4.31
C SER A 11 -12.71 20.48 -3.86
N GLN A 12 -12.99 21.63 -3.23
CA GLN A 12 -11.98 22.54 -2.69
C GLN A 12 -11.02 21.76 -1.77
N GLY A 13 -9.80 21.56 -2.25
CA GLY A 13 -8.84 20.62 -1.68
C GLY A 13 -8.75 19.35 -2.51
N SER A 14 -7.96 19.39 -3.58
CA SER A 14 -7.68 18.26 -4.48
C SER A 14 -7.27 17.02 -3.69
N LYS A 15 -8.21 16.07 -3.53
CA LYS A 15 -7.93 14.80 -2.84
C LYS A 15 -7.33 13.82 -3.84
N TRP A 16 -6.38 13.01 -3.38
CA TRP A 16 -5.74 11.97 -4.16
C TRP A 16 -6.19 10.61 -3.67
N GLN A 17 -6.34 9.64 -4.56
CA GLN A 17 -6.72 8.28 -4.20
C GLN A 17 -5.69 7.27 -4.67
N VAL A 18 -5.40 6.31 -3.80
CA VAL A 18 -4.66 5.09 -4.14
C VAL A 18 -5.63 3.92 -4.09
N HIS A 19 -5.82 3.24 -5.21
CA HIS A 19 -6.65 2.05 -5.32
C HIS A 19 -5.74 0.82 -5.29
N LEU A 20 -6.07 -0.13 -4.43
CA LEU A 20 -5.43 -1.44 -4.34
C LEU A 20 -6.52 -2.51 -4.40
N ASP A 21 -6.70 -3.11 -5.56
CA ASP A 21 -7.75 -4.08 -5.84
C ASP A 21 -9.15 -3.57 -5.40
N ARG A 22 -9.67 -4.01 -4.24
CA ARG A 22 -10.98 -3.58 -3.70
C ARG A 22 -10.89 -2.43 -2.69
N ASN A 23 -9.68 -2.00 -2.33
CA ASN A 23 -9.44 -1.02 -1.28
C ASN A 23 -9.12 0.34 -1.91
N THR A 24 -9.65 1.40 -1.32
CA THR A 24 -9.39 2.78 -1.74
C THR A 24 -8.93 3.61 -0.55
N PHE A 25 -7.80 4.28 -0.70
CA PHE A 25 -7.20 5.17 0.31
C PHE A 25 -7.21 6.60 -0.21
N THR A 26 -7.60 7.57 0.61
CA THR A 26 -7.66 8.99 0.25
C THR A 26 -6.57 9.79 0.95
N PHE A 27 -5.97 10.73 0.22
CA PHE A 27 -4.86 11.59 0.65
C PHE A 27 -5.16 13.05 0.31
N ARG A 28 -4.51 13.95 1.05
CA ARG A 28 -4.66 15.41 0.86
C ARG A 28 -3.74 15.95 -0.22
N SER A 29 -2.68 15.21 -0.58
CA SER A 29 -1.68 15.60 -1.56
C SER A 29 -1.24 14.43 -2.44
N GLU A 30 -0.71 14.74 -3.63
CA GLU A 30 -0.15 13.74 -4.54
C GLU A 30 1.07 13.07 -3.92
N ALA A 31 1.92 13.87 -3.26
CA ALA A 31 3.15 13.41 -2.64
C ALA A 31 2.89 12.32 -1.60
N GLU A 32 1.89 12.51 -0.73
CA GLU A 32 1.49 11.49 0.24
C GLU A 32 0.94 10.22 -0.43
N ALA A 33 0.07 10.38 -1.44
CA ALA A 33 -0.47 9.24 -2.18
C ALA A 33 0.62 8.42 -2.86
N ARG A 34 1.62 9.10 -3.44
CA ARG A 34 2.74 8.46 -4.13
C ARG A 34 3.72 7.80 -3.15
N ALA A 35 4.02 8.44 -2.03
CA ALA A 35 4.86 7.85 -0.97
C ALA A 35 4.21 6.57 -0.40
N PHE A 36 2.90 6.60 -0.16
CA PHE A 36 2.14 5.42 0.26
C PHE A 36 2.19 4.31 -0.80
N ALA A 37 1.91 4.63 -2.07
CA ALA A 37 1.96 3.66 -3.16
C ALA A 37 3.33 3.00 -3.32
N ASN A 38 4.42 3.78 -3.21
CA ASN A 38 5.79 3.27 -3.27
C ASN A 38 6.09 2.30 -2.11
N THR A 39 5.70 2.68 -0.89
CA THR A 39 5.87 1.84 0.30
C THR A 39 5.10 0.53 0.15
N LEU A 40 3.85 0.61 -0.32
CA LEU A 40 3.00 -0.54 -0.54
C LEU A 40 3.58 -1.47 -1.61
N GLN A 41 4.04 -0.92 -2.73
CA GLN A 41 4.66 -1.70 -3.80
C GLN A 41 5.94 -2.40 -3.32
N SER A 42 6.80 -1.69 -2.59
CA SER A 42 8.02 -2.26 -2.01
C SER A 42 7.70 -3.42 -1.07
N ARG A 43 6.68 -3.27 -0.21
CA ARG A 43 6.24 -4.36 0.68
C ARG A 43 5.72 -5.57 -0.08
N ILE A 44 4.89 -5.37 -1.10
CA ILE A 44 4.34 -6.47 -1.91
C ILE A 44 5.45 -7.24 -2.65
N GLN A 45 6.50 -6.54 -3.07
CA GLN A 45 7.63 -7.14 -3.79
C GLN A 45 8.71 -7.69 -2.86
N ALA A 46 8.65 -7.38 -1.56
CA ALA A 46 9.67 -7.81 -0.62
C ALA A 46 9.65 -9.35 -0.51
N PRO A 47 10.83 -10.00 -0.46
CA PRO A 47 10.91 -11.40 -0.12
C PRO A 47 10.47 -11.57 1.35
N HIS A 48 9.23 -11.96 1.55
CA HIS A 48 8.71 -12.29 2.87
C HIS A 48 9.22 -13.68 3.27
N HIS A 49 10.31 -13.72 4.03
CA HIS A 49 10.78 -14.96 4.62
C HIS A 49 9.76 -15.45 5.65
N PHE A 50 9.33 -16.70 5.52
CA PHE A 50 8.64 -17.37 6.62
C PHE A 50 9.64 -17.53 7.76
N PRO A 51 9.25 -17.29 9.02
CA PRO A 51 10.10 -17.65 10.14
C PRO A 51 10.42 -19.13 10.03
N GLU A 52 11.71 -19.48 10.04
CA GLU A 52 12.14 -20.87 10.14
C GLU A 52 11.44 -21.43 11.37
N SER A 53 10.59 -22.43 11.15
CA SER A 53 9.88 -23.12 12.21
C SER A 53 10.92 -23.69 13.16
N GLN A 54 11.25 -22.95 14.22
CA GLN A 54 12.06 -23.42 15.32
C GLN A 54 11.30 -24.62 15.85
N GLN A 55 11.80 -25.82 15.52
CA GLN A 55 11.21 -27.08 15.96
C GLN A 55 11.02 -26.94 17.46
N ARG A 56 9.76 -26.79 17.90
CA ARG A 56 9.44 -26.92 19.31
C ARG A 56 9.81 -28.35 19.64
N ALA A 57 10.94 -28.54 20.32
CA ALA A 57 11.26 -29.78 20.98
C ALA A 57 10.13 -30.04 21.97
N ALA A 58 9.17 -30.87 21.56
CA ALA A 58 8.27 -31.51 22.48
C ALA A 58 9.13 -32.55 23.21
N GLY A 59 9.62 -32.17 24.39
CA GLY A 59 10.11 -33.10 25.40
C GLY A 59 8.95 -33.68 26.19
#